data_AF-A0A559QJG6-F1
#
_entry.id   AF-A0A559QJG6-F1
#
_cell.length_a   1.000
_cell.length_b   1.000
_cell.length_c   1.000
_cell.angle_alpha   90.00
_cell.angle_beta   90.00
_cell.angle_gamma   90.00
#
_symmetry.space_group_name_H-M   'P 1'
#
loop_
_entity.id
_entity.type
_entity.pdbx_description
1 polymer ?
#
loop_
_entity_poly.entity_id
_entity_poly.type
_entity_poly.pdbx_seq_one_letter_code
_entity_poly.pdbx_strand_id
1 'polypeptide(L)'
;MSLITVIFLAWVGYSLVRGYQKGLWLGLLDILAFLCAYVGSYIWGPMVNASLNWAGLTALGGYLLVYVLIYVCVGMIPKLFVGRVLQSLGRQAFAGAGLGLVTGVVSGLVGIWAYQFFSATASVSNTNTELTASTPDDAPAVLDTTLENTANKLMGEASRMGASLSGAGGLEAELAGKFAEQPAQMMTDLKALGDSAELQTFLTSPHIQQAMRSNNMDALIESPEFQALIRLPAFAEMRDLAESQAGENAGVNQDIGVRDADYFIATQISNIWRKTNNLRSDPEINRLMQDPQVRELLEKKDLAGLMSNSKARELLRRLMSQQEAGSAPINSSGATTQDRAQQIPETAESAPTAEPSQIYQWRDDQGVMRYSDQPPPEPHSNQEN
;
A
#
# COMPACT_ATOMS: atom_id res chain seq x y z
N MET A 1 -1.51 14.42 -32.81
CA MET A 1 -2.29 13.57 -31.89
C MET A 1 -1.59 12.23 -31.79
N SER A 2 -1.29 11.76 -30.58
CA SER A 2 -0.70 10.44 -30.39
C SER A 2 -1.67 9.34 -30.84
N LEU A 3 -1.16 8.19 -31.27
CA LEU A 3 -1.98 7.02 -31.62
C LEU A 3 -2.89 6.60 -30.45
N ILE A 4 -2.37 6.69 -29.22
CA ILE A 4 -3.12 6.38 -27.99
C ILE A 4 -4.28 7.35 -27.81
N THR A 5 -4.10 8.66 -28.07
CA THR A 5 -5.20 9.63 -28.04
C THR A 5 -6.32 9.25 -29.02
N VAL A 6 -5.96 8.80 -30.23
CA VAL A 6 -6.94 8.36 -31.24
C VAL A 6 -7.68 7.10 -30.77
N ILE A 7 -6.97 6.11 -30.23
CA ILE A 7 -7.56 4.88 -29.69
C ILE A 7 -8.49 5.20 -28.51
N PHE A 8 -8.07 6.10 -27.61
CA PHE A 8 -8.87 6.55 -26.48
C PHE A 8 -10.16 7.25 -26.93
N LEU A 9 -10.07 8.19 -27.87
CA LEU A 9 -11.26 8.86 -28.42
C LEU A 9 -12.20 7.88 -29.11
N ALA A 10 -11.66 6.93 -29.88
CA ALA A 10 -12.45 5.87 -30.50
C ALA A 10 -13.15 4.98 -29.45
N TRP A 11 -12.46 4.64 -28.36
CA TRP A 11 -13.02 3.86 -27.25
C TRP A 11 -14.13 4.59 -26.50
N VAL A 12 -13.93 5.88 -26.22
CA VAL A 12 -14.92 6.74 -25.58
C VAL A 12 -16.15 6.91 -26.48
N GLY A 13 -15.93 7.16 -27.77
CA GLY A 13 -17.01 7.25 -28.77
C GLY A 13 -17.81 5.95 -28.87
N TYR A 14 -17.14 4.80 -28.92
CA TYR A 14 -17.78 3.49 -28.89
C TYR A 14 -18.61 3.29 -27.61
N SER A 15 -18.07 3.67 -26.45
CA SER A 15 -18.74 3.53 -25.16
C SER A 15 -19.97 4.44 -25.04
N LEU A 16 -19.90 5.66 -25.59
CA LEU A 16 -21.03 6.58 -25.69
C LEU A 16 -22.15 5.99 -26.56
N VAL A 17 -21.83 5.50 -27.76
CA VAL A 17 -22.82 4.89 -28.67
C VAL A 17 -23.44 3.65 -28.03
N ARG A 18 -22.62 2.80 -27.39
CA ARG A 18 -23.07 1.61 -26.67
C ARG A 18 -23.98 1.96 -25.50
N GLY A 19 -23.67 3.00 -24.73
CA GLY A 19 -24.50 3.51 -23.64
C GLY A 19 -25.85 4.05 -24.13
N TYR A 20 -25.84 4.80 -25.24
CA TYR A 20 -27.06 5.29 -25.90
C TYR A 20 -27.95 4.14 -26.38
N GLN A 21 -27.36 3.08 -26.93
CA GLN A 21 -28.08 1.92 -27.42
C GLN A 21 -28.72 1.12 -26.28
N LYS A 22 -27.99 0.88 -25.19
CA LYS A 22 -28.47 0.12 -24.03
C LYS A 22 -29.48 0.89 -23.16
N GLY A 23 -29.34 2.21 -23.06
CA GLY A 23 -30.11 3.03 -22.12
C GLY A 23 -29.60 2.91 -20.67
N LEU A 24 -30.13 3.78 -19.80
CA LEU A 24 -29.62 3.98 -18.44
C LEU A 24 -29.63 2.70 -17.60
N TRP A 25 -30.78 2.03 -17.51
CA TRP A 25 -30.98 0.91 -16.60
C TRP A 25 -30.11 -0.31 -16.91
N LEU A 26 -29.97 -0.66 -18.18
CA LEU A 26 -29.07 -1.75 -18.59
C LEU A 26 -27.61 -1.38 -18.34
N GLY A 27 -27.26 -0.09 -18.43
CA GLY A 27 -25.94 0.42 -18.05
C GLY A 27 -25.68 0.35 -16.54
N LEU A 28 -26.67 0.67 -15.70
CA LEU A 28 -26.57 0.53 -14.24
C LEU A 28 -26.39 -0.94 -13.82
N LEU A 29 -27.13 -1.86 -14.45
CA LEU A 29 -26.93 -3.30 -14.24
C LEU A 29 -25.53 -3.75 -14.67
N ASP A 30 -24.98 -3.15 -15.73
CA ASP A 30 -23.59 -3.40 -16.16
C ASP A 30 -22.58 -2.97 -15.11
N ILE A 31 -22.75 -1.78 -14.51
CA ILE A 31 -21.87 -1.29 -13.45
C ILE A 31 -22.01 -2.13 -12.18
N LEU A 32 -23.24 -2.49 -11.81
CA LEU A 32 -23.48 -3.36 -10.66
C LEU A 32 -22.83 -4.73 -10.88
N ALA A 33 -22.99 -5.32 -12.07
CA ALA A 33 -22.34 -6.58 -12.41
C ALA A 33 -20.81 -6.47 -12.40
N PHE A 34 -20.25 -5.33 -12.85
CA PHE A 34 -18.83 -5.03 -12.76
C PHE A 34 -18.35 -5.03 -11.29
N LEU A 35 -19.06 -4.35 -10.40
CA LEU A 35 -18.75 -4.30 -8.96
C LEU A 35 -18.86 -5.68 -8.30
N CYS A 36 -19.93 -6.42 -8.60
CA CYS A 36 -20.09 -7.79 -8.11
C CYS A 36 -18.99 -8.72 -8.63
N ALA A 37 -18.60 -8.58 -9.89
CA ALA A 37 -17.51 -9.34 -10.48
C ALA A 37 -16.17 -9.00 -9.83
N TYR A 38 -15.92 -7.73 -9.53
CA TYR A 38 -14.72 -7.31 -8.81
C TYR A 38 -14.65 -7.91 -7.41
N VAL A 39 -15.68 -7.71 -6.58
CA VAL A 39 -15.75 -8.27 -5.22
C VAL A 39 -15.67 -9.80 -5.25
N GLY A 40 -16.40 -10.43 -6.18
CA GLY A 40 -16.38 -11.87 -6.33
C GLY A 40 -15.03 -12.40 -6.77
N SER A 41 -14.33 -11.71 -7.67
CA SER A 41 -12.97 -12.09 -8.06
C SER A 41 -12.01 -12.06 -6.87
N TYR A 42 -12.16 -11.11 -5.95
CA TYR A 42 -11.34 -11.07 -4.75
C TYR A 42 -11.61 -12.25 -3.81
N ILE A 43 -12.88 -12.59 -3.58
CA ILE A 43 -13.29 -13.67 -2.67
C ILE A 43 -12.95 -15.07 -3.25
N TRP A 44 -13.27 -15.33 -4.51
CA TRP A 44 -13.15 -16.66 -5.13
C TRP A 44 -11.89 -16.84 -5.98
N GLY A 45 -11.18 -15.77 -6.34
CA GLY A 45 -9.93 -15.83 -7.10
C GLY A 45 -8.87 -16.73 -6.47
N PRO A 46 -8.57 -16.64 -5.16
CA PRO A 46 -7.61 -17.51 -4.49
C PRO A 46 -7.97 -19.00 -4.61
N MET A 47 -9.27 -19.34 -4.48
CA MET A 47 -9.76 -20.71 -4.57
C MET A 47 -9.56 -21.29 -5.99
N VAL A 48 -9.85 -20.50 -7.03
CA VAL A 48 -9.63 -20.91 -8.42
C VAL A 48 -8.14 -21.04 -8.73
N ASN A 49 -7.32 -20.11 -8.26
CA ASN A 49 -5.86 -20.18 -8.42
C ASN A 49 -5.27 -21.43 -7.75
N ALA A 50 -5.71 -21.76 -6.54
CA ALA A 50 -5.29 -22.98 -5.85
C ALA A 50 -5.69 -24.24 -6.61
N SER A 51 -6.91 -24.26 -7.17
CA SER A 51 -7.43 -25.41 -7.93
C SER A 51 -6.69 -25.64 -9.25
N LEU A 52 -6.29 -24.56 -9.92
CA LEU A 52 -5.53 -24.62 -11.18
C LEU A 52 -4.01 -24.66 -10.97
N ASN A 53 -3.55 -24.60 -9.71
CA ASN A 53 -2.15 -24.41 -9.33
C ASN A 53 -1.51 -23.20 -10.03
N TRP A 54 -2.30 -22.15 -10.28
CA TRP A 54 -1.83 -20.91 -10.88
C TRP A 54 -1.14 -20.03 -9.82
N ALA A 55 -0.09 -19.36 -10.27
CA ALA A 55 0.95 -18.78 -9.43
C ALA A 55 1.53 -17.49 -10.01
N GLY A 56 1.96 -16.56 -9.16
CA GLY A 56 2.60 -15.32 -9.61
C GLY A 56 1.72 -14.56 -10.60
N LEU A 57 2.29 -14.17 -11.74
CA LEU A 57 1.55 -13.49 -12.82
C LEU A 57 0.39 -14.33 -13.39
N THR A 58 0.52 -15.66 -13.43
CA THR A 58 -0.59 -16.53 -13.90
C THR A 58 -1.76 -16.55 -12.92
N ALA A 59 -1.54 -16.21 -11.64
CA ALA A 59 -2.62 -16.09 -10.67
C ALA A 59 -3.59 -14.95 -11.04
N LEU A 60 -3.11 -13.89 -11.70
CA LEU A 60 -3.98 -12.84 -12.27
C LEU A 60 -5.00 -13.42 -13.26
N GLY A 61 -4.61 -14.48 -13.98
CA GLY A 61 -5.49 -15.21 -14.87
C GLY A 61 -6.70 -15.83 -14.15
N GLY A 62 -6.53 -16.32 -12.92
CA GLY A 62 -7.64 -16.92 -12.16
C GLY A 62 -8.59 -15.87 -11.63
N TYR A 63 -8.06 -14.73 -11.14
CA TYR A 63 -8.88 -13.57 -10.79
C TYR A 63 -9.68 -13.08 -12.00
N LEU A 64 -9.03 -12.97 -13.16
CA LEU A 64 -9.68 -12.57 -14.41
C LEU A 64 -10.73 -13.58 -14.87
N LEU A 65 -10.46 -14.88 -14.75
CA LEU A 65 -11.41 -15.93 -15.10
C LEU A 65 -12.67 -15.88 -14.21
N VAL A 66 -12.49 -15.75 -12.90
CA VAL A 66 -13.60 -15.58 -11.95
C VAL A 66 -14.37 -14.30 -12.25
N TYR A 67 -13.66 -13.20 -12.46
CA TYR A 67 -14.24 -11.92 -12.81
C TYR A 67 -15.13 -12.04 -14.06
N VAL A 68 -14.62 -12.62 -15.15
CA VAL A 68 -15.36 -12.83 -16.40
C VAL A 68 -16.58 -13.72 -16.16
N LEU A 69 -16.43 -14.82 -15.42
CA LEU A 69 -17.53 -15.75 -15.14
C LEU A 69 -18.64 -15.07 -14.35
N ILE A 70 -18.32 -14.34 -13.28
CA ILE A 70 -19.30 -13.61 -12.47
C ILE A 70 -19.93 -12.48 -13.29
N TYR A 71 -19.15 -11.75 -14.07
CA TYR A 71 -19.66 -10.69 -14.93
C TYR A 71 -20.65 -11.24 -15.98
N VAL A 72 -20.37 -12.40 -16.57
CA VAL A 72 -21.32 -13.07 -17.49
C VAL A 72 -22.57 -13.54 -16.73
N CYS A 73 -22.40 -14.18 -15.58
CA CYS A 73 -23.52 -14.71 -14.79
C CYS A 73 -24.45 -13.61 -14.25
N VAL A 74 -23.89 -12.51 -13.73
CA VAL A 74 -24.65 -11.40 -13.11
C VAL A 74 -25.03 -10.34 -14.13
N GLY A 75 -24.16 -10.06 -15.10
CA GLY A 75 -24.34 -9.00 -16.07
C GLY A 75 -25.01 -9.44 -17.36
N MET A 76 -24.77 -10.65 -17.86
CA MET A 76 -25.27 -11.07 -19.18
C MET A 76 -26.57 -11.88 -19.07
N ILE A 77 -26.66 -12.83 -18.14
CA ILE A 77 -27.84 -13.70 -17.99
C ILE A 77 -29.08 -12.88 -17.62
N PRO A 78 -29.09 -11.99 -16.59
CA PRO A 78 -30.28 -11.24 -16.24
C PRO A 78 -30.74 -10.31 -17.35
N LYS A 79 -29.84 -9.79 -18.18
CA LYS A 79 -30.22 -8.94 -19.32
C LYS A 79 -31.02 -9.69 -20.37
N LEU A 80 -30.82 -10.99 -20.56
CA LEU A 80 -31.62 -11.79 -21.48
C LEU A 80 -33.09 -11.88 -21.02
N PHE A 81 -33.33 -11.95 -19.71
CA PHE A 81 -34.66 -12.04 -19.12
C PHE A 81 -35.30 -10.66 -18.93
N VAL A 82 -34.56 -9.76 -18.29
CA VAL A 82 -35.01 -8.43 -17.88
C VAL A 82 -35.04 -7.46 -19.07
N GLY A 83 -34.21 -7.66 -20.10
CA GLY A 83 -34.15 -6.77 -21.25
C GLY A 83 -35.48 -6.62 -21.97
N ARG A 84 -36.29 -7.68 -22.06
CA ARG A 84 -37.64 -7.59 -22.65
C ARG A 84 -38.60 -6.76 -21.79
N VAL A 85 -38.52 -6.91 -20.46
CA VAL A 85 -39.37 -6.15 -19.53
C VAL A 85 -38.95 -4.69 -19.49
N LEU A 86 -37.65 -4.41 -19.43
CA LEU A 86 -37.15 -3.04 -19.33
C LEU A 86 -37.28 -2.23 -20.61
N GLN A 87 -37.36 -2.88 -21.77
CA GLN A 87 -37.68 -2.20 -23.02
C GLN A 87 -39.06 -1.54 -23.00
N SER A 88 -39.99 -1.99 -22.14
CA SER A 88 -41.31 -1.37 -22.01
C SER A 88 -41.31 -0.11 -21.13
N LEU A 89 -40.33 0.06 -20.22
CA LEU A 89 -40.27 1.19 -19.27
C LEU A 89 -39.80 2.53 -19.87
N GLY A 90 -39.67 2.61 -21.20
CA GLY A 90 -39.22 3.83 -21.88
C GLY A 90 -37.70 3.93 -21.93
N ARG A 91 -37.17 4.05 -23.14
CA ARG A 91 -35.73 4.04 -23.40
C ARG A 91 -35.13 5.42 -23.12
N GLN A 92 -34.59 5.62 -21.92
CA GLN A 92 -33.85 6.84 -21.54
C GLN A 92 -32.46 6.88 -22.20
N ALA A 93 -32.43 7.09 -23.51
CA ALA A 93 -31.22 6.96 -24.33
C ALA A 93 -30.15 8.00 -23.97
N PHE A 94 -30.54 9.25 -23.66
CA PHE A 94 -29.59 10.31 -23.29
C PHE A 94 -28.90 10.04 -21.95
N ALA A 95 -29.64 9.57 -20.93
CA ALA A 95 -29.04 9.19 -19.66
C ALA A 95 -28.09 7.98 -19.82
N GLY A 96 -28.44 7.02 -20.67
CA GLY A 96 -27.56 5.92 -21.05
C GLY A 96 -26.27 6.38 -21.76
N ALA A 97 -26.36 7.37 -22.65
CA ALA A 97 -25.19 7.95 -23.32
C ALA A 97 -24.25 8.64 -22.33
N GLY A 98 -24.79 9.39 -21.37
CA GLY A 98 -24.00 10.02 -20.31
C GLY A 98 -23.25 8.99 -19.46
N LEU A 99 -23.94 7.93 -19.04
CA LEU A 99 -23.31 6.82 -18.31
C LEU A 99 -22.23 6.11 -19.16
N GLY A 100 -22.51 5.89 -20.45
CA GLY A 100 -21.57 5.31 -21.41
C GLY A 100 -20.33 6.17 -21.62
N LEU A 101 -20.47 7.49 -21.63
CA LEU A 101 -19.35 8.42 -21.71
C LEU A 101 -18.47 8.33 -20.45
N VAL A 102 -19.06 8.42 -19.25
CA VAL A 102 -18.31 8.35 -17.98
C VAL A 102 -17.57 7.02 -17.86
N THR A 103 -18.26 5.91 -18.11
CA THR A 103 -17.65 4.57 -18.08
C THR A 103 -16.57 4.41 -19.15
N GLY A 104 -16.78 4.95 -20.36
CA GLY A 104 -15.80 4.96 -21.44
C GLY A 104 -14.53 5.73 -21.09
N VAL A 105 -14.67 6.92 -20.49
CA VAL A 105 -13.53 7.74 -20.05
C VAL A 105 -12.76 7.02 -18.95
N VAL A 106 -13.43 6.56 -17.88
CA VAL A 106 -12.78 5.88 -16.76
C VAL A 106 -12.07 4.60 -17.24
N SER A 107 -12.77 3.74 -18.00
CA SER A 107 -12.16 2.49 -18.51
C SER A 107 -11.03 2.75 -19.49
N GLY A 108 -11.13 3.80 -20.33
CA GLY A 108 -10.06 4.20 -21.22
C GLY A 108 -8.81 4.66 -20.46
N LEU A 109 -8.97 5.46 -19.41
CA LEU A 109 -7.86 5.91 -18.55
C LEU A 109 -7.20 4.73 -17.83
N VAL A 110 -7.99 3.82 -17.25
CA VAL A 110 -7.47 2.59 -16.64
C VAL A 110 -6.72 1.73 -17.66
N GLY A 111 -7.21 1.63 -18.90
CA GLY A 111 -6.54 0.90 -19.98
C GLY A 111 -5.18 1.51 -20.34
N ILE A 112 -5.08 2.84 -20.40
CA ILE A 112 -3.82 3.55 -20.64
C ILE A 112 -2.84 3.31 -19.49
N TRP A 113 -3.30 3.46 -18.24
CA TRP A 113 -2.51 3.17 -17.05
C TRP A 113 -1.96 1.74 -17.05
N ALA A 114 -2.83 0.75 -17.32
CA ALA A 114 -2.43 -0.65 -17.36
C ALA A 114 -1.39 -0.91 -18.45
N TYR A 115 -1.55 -0.32 -19.64
CA TYR A 115 -0.59 -0.42 -20.72
C TYR A 115 0.79 0.15 -20.32
N GLN A 116 0.84 1.31 -19.66
CA GLN A 116 2.08 1.88 -19.14
C GLN A 116 2.72 0.97 -18.08
N PHE A 117 1.92 0.46 -17.15
CA PHE A 117 2.39 -0.47 -16.13
C PHE A 117 3.03 -1.72 -16.75
N PHE A 118 2.37 -2.36 -17.72
CA PHE A 118 2.88 -3.56 -18.37
C PHE A 118 4.11 -3.28 -19.24
N SER A 119 4.14 -2.17 -19.96
CA SER A 119 5.30 -1.80 -20.78
C SER A 119 6.52 -1.47 -19.92
N ALA A 120 6.34 -0.78 -18.80
CA ALA A 120 7.40 -0.53 -17.82
C ALA A 120 7.89 -1.82 -17.14
N THR A 121 6.97 -2.73 -16.79
CA THR A 121 7.36 -4.03 -16.22
C THR A 121 8.15 -4.87 -17.23
N ALA A 122 7.75 -4.85 -18.50
CA ALA A 122 8.44 -5.57 -19.57
C ALA A 122 9.86 -5.02 -19.82
N SER A 123 10.05 -3.69 -19.76
CA SER A 123 11.37 -3.08 -19.95
C SER A 123 12.34 -3.40 -18.80
N VAL A 124 11.85 -3.46 -17.56
CA VAL A 124 12.65 -3.86 -16.38
C VAL A 124 13.10 -5.32 -16.46
N SER A 125 12.27 -6.21 -17.00
CA SER A 125 12.60 -7.64 -17.16
C SER A 125 13.71 -7.88 -18.20
N ASN A 126 13.73 -7.08 -19.28
CA ASN A 126 14.65 -7.28 -20.40
C ASN A 126 16.04 -6.65 -20.21
N THR A 127 16.25 -5.85 -19.16
CA THR A 127 17.47 -5.04 -18.95
C THR A 127 18.70 -5.80 -18.42
N ASN A 128 18.71 -7.14 -18.47
CA ASN A 128 19.97 -7.90 -18.35
C ASN A 128 20.83 -7.81 -19.62
N THR A 129 20.28 -7.23 -20.69
CA THR A 129 21.03 -6.86 -21.90
C THR A 129 21.47 -5.41 -21.70
N GLU A 130 22.78 -5.19 -21.66
CA GLU A 130 23.48 -3.92 -21.37
C GLU A 130 22.64 -2.66 -21.62
N LEU A 131 22.59 -1.76 -20.64
CA LEU A 131 22.13 -0.38 -20.82
C LEU A 131 23.03 0.34 -21.85
N THR A 132 22.95 -0.01 -23.12
CA THR A 132 23.26 0.93 -24.19
C THR A 132 22.18 1.99 -24.08
N ALA A 133 22.56 3.12 -23.49
CA ALA A 133 21.74 4.31 -23.37
C ALA A 133 20.94 4.51 -24.65
N SER A 134 19.63 4.22 -24.59
CA SER A 134 18.72 4.49 -25.68
C SER A 134 18.88 5.97 -26.00
N THR A 135 19.44 6.25 -27.18
CA THR A 135 19.54 7.60 -27.70
C THR A 135 18.13 8.22 -27.63
N PRO A 136 17.98 9.47 -27.14
CA PRO A 136 16.68 10.13 -26.96
C PRO A 136 15.78 10.16 -28.21
N ASP A 137 16.34 9.89 -29.40
CA ASP A 137 15.62 9.85 -30.68
C ASP A 137 14.80 8.58 -30.94
N ASP A 138 15.03 7.49 -30.20
CA ASP A 138 14.23 6.25 -30.33
C ASP A 138 13.18 6.09 -29.21
N ALA A 139 12.95 7.16 -28.43
CA ALA A 139 11.86 7.16 -27.46
C ALA A 139 10.53 6.94 -28.21
N PRO A 140 9.79 5.84 -27.92
CA PRO A 140 8.55 5.53 -28.61
C PRO A 140 7.63 6.74 -28.54
N ALA A 141 7.13 7.16 -29.72
CA ALA A 141 6.31 8.34 -29.97
C ALA A 141 5.74 8.97 -28.70
N VAL A 142 6.34 10.09 -28.28
CA VAL A 142 5.98 10.90 -27.11
C VAL A 142 4.46 10.90 -26.96
N LEU A 143 4.01 10.15 -25.97
CA LEU A 143 2.61 10.07 -25.65
C LEU A 143 2.15 11.45 -25.19
N ASP A 144 0.87 11.71 -25.42
CA ASP A 144 0.26 12.98 -25.03
C ASP A 144 0.28 13.04 -23.50
N THR A 145 1.32 13.67 -22.94
CA THR A 145 1.67 13.63 -21.50
C THR A 145 0.49 13.99 -20.61
N THR A 146 -0.47 14.77 -21.10
CA THR A 146 -1.67 15.14 -20.37
C THR A 146 -2.59 13.95 -20.07
N LEU A 147 -2.82 13.06 -21.06
CA LEU A 147 -3.74 11.93 -20.89
C LEU A 147 -3.13 10.88 -19.95
N GLU A 148 -1.82 10.69 -20.06
CA GLU A 148 -1.02 9.85 -19.19
C GLU A 148 -1.05 10.35 -17.74
N ASN A 149 -0.71 11.62 -17.53
CA ASN A 149 -0.74 12.24 -16.20
C ASN A 149 -2.13 12.18 -15.58
N THR A 150 -3.19 12.28 -16.40
CA THR A 150 -4.57 12.15 -15.91
C THR A 150 -4.89 10.71 -15.50
N ALA A 151 -4.49 9.72 -16.30
CA ALA A 151 -4.68 8.30 -15.97
C ALA A 151 -3.93 7.92 -14.68
N ASN A 152 -2.69 8.37 -14.56
CA ASN A 152 -1.82 8.16 -13.41
C ASN A 152 -2.39 8.80 -12.14
N LYS A 153 -2.82 10.06 -12.21
CA LYS A 153 -3.47 10.73 -11.07
C LYS A 153 -4.76 10.04 -10.64
N LEU A 154 -5.61 9.66 -11.59
CA LEU A 154 -6.85 8.94 -11.31
C LEU A 154 -6.55 7.63 -10.57
N MET A 155 -5.57 6.86 -11.05
CA MET A 155 -5.21 5.59 -10.43
C MET A 155 -4.54 5.80 -9.06
N GLY A 156 -3.73 6.83 -8.90
CA GLY A 156 -3.14 7.22 -7.62
C GLY A 156 -4.20 7.60 -6.58
N GLU A 157 -5.19 8.41 -6.96
CA GLU A 157 -6.32 8.76 -6.09
C GLU A 157 -7.20 7.55 -5.76
N ALA A 158 -7.53 6.73 -6.75
CA ALA A 158 -8.28 5.50 -6.54
C ALA A 158 -7.54 4.53 -5.60
N SER A 159 -6.22 4.44 -5.70
CA SER A 159 -5.40 3.58 -4.85
C SER A 159 -5.28 4.12 -3.43
N ARG A 160 -5.13 5.44 -3.25
CA ARG A 160 -5.21 6.09 -1.92
C ARG A 160 -6.52 5.81 -1.23
N MET A 161 -7.63 6.02 -1.95
CA MET A 161 -8.97 5.77 -1.42
C MET A 161 -9.19 4.27 -1.12
N GLY A 162 -8.74 3.38 -1.99
CA GLY A 162 -8.84 1.94 -1.76
C GLY A 162 -8.05 1.50 -0.53
N ALA A 163 -6.82 2.00 -0.37
CA ALA A 163 -5.98 1.72 0.78
C ALA A 163 -6.58 2.28 2.07
N SER A 164 -7.04 3.54 2.08
CA SER A 164 -7.66 4.14 3.27
C SER A 164 -8.94 3.42 3.70
N LEU A 165 -9.78 3.00 2.74
CA LEU A 165 -10.99 2.19 3.03
C LEU A 165 -10.66 0.79 3.57
N SER A 166 -9.47 0.27 3.30
CA SER A 166 -8.99 -1.00 3.87
C SER A 166 -8.41 -0.87 5.28
N GLY A 167 -8.34 0.36 5.82
CA GLY A 167 -7.74 0.66 7.12
C GLY A 167 -6.22 0.77 7.08
N ALA A 168 -5.61 0.86 5.89
CA ALA A 168 -4.18 1.15 5.75
C ALA A 168 -3.86 2.52 6.37
N GLY A 169 -2.69 2.64 7.00
CA GLY A 169 -2.26 3.91 7.57
C GLY A 169 -2.09 5.01 6.51
N GLY A 170 -2.07 6.28 6.91
CA GLY A 170 -1.94 7.42 5.98
C GLY A 170 -0.71 7.31 5.06
N LEU A 171 0.42 6.83 5.60
CA LEU A 171 1.63 6.53 4.82
C LEU A 171 1.41 5.41 3.80
N GLU A 172 0.83 4.29 4.22
CA GLU A 172 0.62 3.14 3.34
C GLU A 172 -0.34 3.49 2.20
N ALA A 173 -1.39 4.26 2.50
CA ALA A 173 -2.33 4.75 1.51
C ALA A 173 -1.65 5.70 0.51
N GLU A 174 -0.85 6.66 0.97
CA GLU A 174 -0.13 7.56 0.07
C GLU A 174 0.92 6.82 -0.75
N LEU A 175 1.69 5.90 -0.15
CA LEU A 175 2.66 5.07 -0.89
C LEU A 175 1.95 4.23 -1.96
N ALA A 176 0.80 3.64 -1.66
CA ALA A 176 -0.01 2.93 -2.66
C ALA A 176 -0.49 3.89 -3.77
N GLY A 177 -0.86 5.12 -3.41
CA GLY A 177 -1.18 6.20 -4.34
C GLY A 177 -0.05 6.55 -5.28
N LYS A 178 1.14 6.81 -4.73
CA LYS A 178 2.34 7.17 -5.47
C LYS A 178 2.81 6.03 -6.37
N PHE A 179 2.81 4.81 -5.86
CA PHE A 179 3.10 3.63 -6.67
C PHE A 179 2.14 3.51 -7.85
N ALA A 180 0.84 3.73 -7.63
CA ALA A 180 -0.15 3.71 -8.69
C ALA A 180 -0.03 4.91 -9.65
N GLU A 181 0.40 6.08 -9.18
CA GLU A 181 0.63 7.25 -10.02
C GLU A 181 1.86 7.07 -10.91
N GLN A 182 2.94 6.48 -10.40
CA GLN A 182 4.22 6.36 -11.12
C GLN A 182 4.88 4.98 -10.95
N PRO A 183 4.24 3.90 -11.42
CA PRO A 183 4.73 2.54 -11.16
C PRO A 183 6.10 2.27 -11.82
N ALA A 184 6.34 2.87 -13.00
CA ALA A 184 7.59 2.73 -13.73
C ALA A 184 8.77 3.39 -13.00
N GLN A 185 8.55 4.62 -12.52
CA GLN A 185 9.54 5.39 -11.79
C GLN A 185 9.85 4.70 -10.45
N MET A 186 8.82 4.32 -9.69
CA MET A 186 9.01 3.65 -8.41
C MET A 186 9.74 2.30 -8.54
N MET A 187 9.51 1.53 -9.60
CA MET A 187 10.30 0.32 -9.86
C MET A 187 11.75 0.60 -10.25
N THR A 188 11.98 1.68 -11.00
CA THR A 188 13.33 2.14 -11.35
C THR A 188 14.08 2.58 -10.11
N ASP A 189 13.45 3.36 -9.24
CA ASP A 189 14.00 3.84 -7.99
C ASP A 189 14.26 2.69 -7.00
N LEU A 190 13.35 1.72 -6.92
CA LEU A 190 13.54 0.53 -6.10
C LEU A 190 14.72 -0.31 -6.59
N LYS A 191 14.89 -0.45 -7.91
CA LYS A 191 16.05 -1.13 -8.51
C LYS A 191 17.34 -0.37 -8.22
N ALA A 192 17.36 0.94 -8.46
CA ALA A 192 18.51 1.80 -8.16
C ALA A 192 18.88 1.78 -6.68
N LEU A 193 17.89 1.78 -5.79
CA LEU A 193 18.07 1.65 -4.35
C LEU A 193 18.72 0.31 -4.00
N GLY A 194 18.22 -0.80 -4.56
CA GLY A 194 18.77 -2.14 -4.37
C GLY A 194 20.20 -2.33 -4.88
N ASP A 195 20.59 -1.54 -5.89
CA ASP A 195 21.93 -1.54 -6.49
C ASP A 195 22.88 -0.52 -5.84
N SER A 196 22.38 0.35 -4.94
CA SER A 196 23.16 1.44 -4.36
C SER A 196 24.20 0.93 -3.34
N ALA A 197 25.40 1.53 -3.36
CA ALA A 197 26.47 1.22 -2.41
C ALA A 197 26.11 1.70 -1.00
N GLU A 198 25.32 2.76 -0.92
CA GLU A 198 24.82 3.38 0.30
C GLU A 198 23.90 2.41 1.05
N LEU A 199 22.96 1.75 0.35
CA LEU A 199 22.11 0.73 0.97
C LEU A 199 22.93 -0.46 1.46
N GLN A 200 23.90 -0.94 0.67
CA GLN A 200 24.76 -2.04 1.08
C GLN A 200 25.59 -1.68 2.33
N THR A 201 26.14 -0.47 2.36
CA THR A 201 26.91 0.05 3.51
C THR A 201 26.01 0.17 4.74
N PHE A 202 24.81 0.73 4.58
CA PHE A 202 23.81 0.85 5.65
C PHE A 202 23.43 -0.51 6.24
N LEU A 203 23.12 -1.50 5.40
CA LEU A 203 22.71 -2.83 5.83
C LEU A 203 23.85 -3.64 6.50
N THR A 204 25.09 -3.39 6.10
CA THR A 204 26.27 -4.12 6.62
C THR A 204 26.94 -3.42 7.80
N SER A 205 26.63 -2.15 8.08
CA SER A 205 27.24 -1.38 9.18
C SER A 205 26.89 -1.97 10.56
N PRO A 206 27.88 -2.37 11.38
CA PRO A 206 27.64 -2.88 12.73
C PRO A 206 26.97 -1.85 13.65
N HIS A 207 27.30 -0.56 13.47
CA HIS A 207 26.74 0.54 14.25
C HIS A 207 25.24 0.70 14.00
N ILE A 208 24.84 0.73 12.73
CA ILE A 208 23.43 0.76 12.30
C ILE A 208 22.65 -0.42 12.87
N GLN A 209 23.21 -1.64 12.75
CA GLN A 209 22.57 -2.84 13.29
C GLN A 209 22.43 -2.77 14.81
N GLN A 210 23.43 -2.24 15.52
CA GLN A 210 23.33 -2.06 16.97
C GLN A 210 22.24 -1.05 17.33
N ALA A 211 22.18 0.10 16.65
CA ALA A 211 21.16 1.13 16.87
C ALA A 211 19.73 0.60 16.64
N MET A 212 19.51 -0.18 15.56
CA MET A 212 18.21 -0.82 15.30
C MET A 212 17.86 -1.90 16.33
N ARG A 213 18.83 -2.71 16.79
CA ARG A 213 18.61 -3.71 17.85
C ARG A 213 18.26 -3.07 19.19
N SER A 214 18.94 -1.99 19.55
CA SER A 214 18.70 -1.26 20.80
C SER A 214 17.52 -0.29 20.71
N ASN A 215 16.83 -0.22 19.57
CA ASN A 215 15.78 0.75 19.28
C ASN A 215 16.22 2.22 19.55
N ASN A 216 17.49 2.53 19.31
CA ASN A 216 18.06 3.86 19.51
C ASN A 216 17.96 4.65 18.19
N MET A 217 16.82 5.32 17.98
CA MET A 217 16.53 6.03 16.73
C MET A 217 17.39 7.29 16.56
N ASP A 218 17.75 7.97 17.65
CA ASP A 218 18.65 9.13 17.57
C ASP A 218 20.02 8.74 17.01
N ALA A 219 20.62 7.66 17.54
CA ALA A 219 21.88 7.15 17.03
C ALA A 219 21.78 6.65 15.58
N LEU A 220 20.62 6.15 15.17
CA LEU A 220 20.36 5.74 13.79
C LEU A 220 20.30 6.97 12.86
N ILE A 221 19.55 8.01 13.22
CA ILE A 221 19.37 9.21 12.40
C ILE A 221 20.65 10.03 12.30
N GLU A 222 21.44 10.10 13.38
CA GLU A 222 22.70 10.82 13.43
C GLU A 222 23.84 10.08 12.71
N SER A 223 23.64 8.81 12.35
CA SER A 223 24.67 8.03 11.67
C SER A 223 24.93 8.52 10.24
N PRO A 224 26.21 8.57 9.80
CA PRO A 224 26.54 9.00 8.45
C PRO A 224 25.97 8.06 7.38
N GLU A 225 25.84 6.76 7.67
CA GLU A 225 25.29 5.78 6.72
C GLU A 225 23.79 5.97 6.50
N PHE A 226 23.02 6.27 7.56
CA PHE A 226 21.60 6.61 7.40
C PHE A 226 21.44 7.91 6.62
N GLN A 227 22.23 8.93 6.96
CA GLN A 227 22.22 10.23 6.26
C GLN A 227 22.59 10.09 4.78
N ALA A 228 23.52 9.20 4.43
CA ALA A 228 23.81 8.88 3.03
C ALA A 228 22.63 8.18 2.34
N LEU A 229 21.97 7.24 3.03
CA LEU A 229 20.83 6.50 2.50
C LEU A 229 19.64 7.41 2.19
N ILE A 230 19.21 8.26 3.15
CA ILE A 230 18.02 9.12 2.97
C ILE A 230 18.23 10.24 1.95
N ARG A 231 19.48 10.54 1.57
CA ARG A 231 19.82 11.51 0.51
C ARG A 231 19.72 10.92 -0.88
N LEU A 232 19.51 9.60 -1.01
CA LEU A 232 19.29 8.99 -2.31
C LEU A 232 17.97 9.51 -2.91
N PRO A 233 17.90 9.72 -4.23
CA PRO A 233 16.67 10.15 -4.91
C PRO A 233 15.45 9.29 -4.60
N ALA A 234 15.65 7.98 -4.41
CA ALA A 234 14.59 7.03 -4.06
C ALA A 234 13.87 7.32 -2.72
N PHE A 235 14.50 8.08 -1.81
CA PHE A 235 13.89 8.49 -0.53
C PHE A 235 13.35 9.92 -0.54
N ALA A 236 13.60 10.70 -1.61
CA ALA A 236 13.13 12.10 -1.68
C ALA A 236 11.62 12.19 -1.49
N GLU A 237 10.86 11.36 -2.22
CA GLU A 237 9.39 11.35 -2.10
C GLU A 237 8.89 10.87 -0.74
N MET A 238 9.55 9.86 -0.16
CA MET A 238 9.19 9.37 1.17
C MET A 238 9.44 10.42 2.24
N ARG A 239 10.49 11.22 2.07
CA ARG A 239 10.82 12.34 2.96
C ARG A 239 9.82 13.48 2.80
N ASP A 240 9.49 13.89 1.58
CA ASP A 240 8.46 14.91 1.33
C ASP A 240 7.11 14.49 1.96
N LEU A 241 6.78 13.20 1.84
CA LEU A 241 5.60 12.63 2.46
C LEU A 241 5.67 12.65 3.98
N ALA A 242 6.78 12.22 4.56
CA ALA A 242 6.97 12.24 6.01
C ALA A 242 6.93 13.67 6.58
N GLU A 243 7.51 14.64 5.87
CA GLU A 243 7.42 16.07 6.20
C GLU A 243 5.96 16.55 6.18
N SER A 244 5.17 16.15 5.17
CA SER A 244 3.74 16.51 5.09
C SER A 244 2.89 15.92 6.22
N GLN A 245 3.16 14.67 6.63
CA GLN A 245 2.41 13.99 7.69
C GLN A 245 2.81 14.43 9.10
N ALA A 246 4.09 14.75 9.30
CA ALA A 246 4.55 15.36 10.53
C ALA A 246 3.88 16.75 10.71
N GLY A 247 3.77 17.51 9.61
CA GLY A 247 3.04 18.77 9.45
C GLY A 247 1.63 18.79 10.03
N GLU A 248 0.86 17.74 9.78
CA GLU A 248 -0.56 17.67 10.13
C GLU A 248 -0.80 17.42 11.63
N ASN A 249 0.16 16.76 12.31
CA ASN A 249 0.01 16.35 13.71
C ASN A 249 0.65 17.33 14.70
N ALA A 250 1.68 18.05 14.29
CA ALA A 250 2.29 19.08 15.12
C ALA A 250 1.57 20.41 14.87
N GLY A 251 0.81 20.86 15.88
CA GLY A 251 0.01 22.07 15.79
C GLY A 251 0.79 23.30 15.30
N VAL A 252 0.05 24.27 14.74
CA VAL A 252 0.41 25.46 13.94
C VAL A 252 1.71 26.25 14.30
N ASN A 253 2.38 26.00 15.42
CA ASN A 253 3.50 26.82 15.91
C ASN A 253 4.82 26.08 16.17
N GLN A 254 4.98 24.84 15.73
CA GLN A 254 6.27 24.13 15.86
C GLN A 254 6.94 23.99 14.50
N ASP A 255 8.18 24.46 14.38
CA ASP A 255 9.05 24.18 13.22
C ASP A 255 9.30 22.67 13.16
N ILE A 256 8.42 21.97 12.47
CA ILE A 256 8.54 20.54 12.19
C ILE A 256 9.72 20.39 11.26
N GLY A 257 10.80 19.87 11.83
CA GLY A 257 12.09 19.83 11.17
C GLY A 257 12.22 18.61 10.28
N VAL A 258 13.16 18.70 9.33
CA VAL A 258 13.73 17.56 8.58
C VAL A 258 14.01 16.36 9.51
N ARG A 259 14.38 16.61 10.77
CA ARG A 259 14.62 15.59 11.78
C ARG A 259 13.41 14.70 12.09
N ASP A 260 12.19 15.23 12.07
CA ASP A 260 10.97 14.45 12.35
C ASP A 260 10.65 13.49 11.19
N ALA A 261 10.85 13.97 9.96
CA ALA A 261 10.74 13.14 8.76
C ALA A 261 11.81 12.03 8.75
N ASP A 262 13.05 12.36 9.10
CA ASP A 262 14.13 11.39 9.26
C ASP A 262 13.81 10.37 10.35
N TYR A 263 13.24 10.80 11.49
CA TYR A 263 12.83 9.91 12.57
C TYR A 263 11.73 8.94 12.14
N PHE A 264 10.76 9.44 11.38
CA PHE A 264 9.70 8.63 10.81
C PHE A 264 10.27 7.56 9.87
N ILE A 265 11.13 7.94 8.93
CA ILE A 265 11.80 7.01 8.00
C ILE A 265 12.64 5.99 8.77
N ALA A 266 13.44 6.45 9.75
CA ALA A 266 14.26 5.58 10.60
C ALA A 266 13.41 4.54 11.34
N THR A 267 12.24 4.94 11.84
CA THR A 267 11.29 4.04 12.50
C THR A 267 10.78 2.97 11.53
N GLN A 268 10.39 3.34 10.31
CA GLN A 268 9.93 2.39 9.29
C GLN A 268 11.04 1.42 8.88
N ILE A 269 12.26 1.91 8.65
CA ILE A 269 13.41 1.07 8.29
C ILE A 269 13.76 0.12 9.44
N SER A 270 13.77 0.60 10.69
CA SER A 270 14.00 -0.23 11.88
C SER A 270 12.94 -1.31 12.03
N ASN A 271 11.67 -0.99 11.77
CA ASN A 271 10.57 -1.96 11.76
C ASN A 271 10.80 -3.06 10.71
N ILE A 272 11.13 -2.68 9.47
CA ILE A 272 11.42 -3.61 8.38
C ILE A 272 12.66 -4.46 8.70
N TRP A 273 13.70 -3.86 9.28
CA TRP A 273 14.92 -4.56 9.66
C TRP A 273 14.66 -5.60 10.75
N ARG A 274 13.93 -5.26 11.82
CA ARG A 274 13.57 -6.21 12.89
C ARG A 274 12.75 -7.37 12.35
N LYS A 275 11.77 -7.06 11.49
CA LYS A 275 10.98 -8.09 10.78
C LYS A 275 11.91 -9.03 10.01
N THR A 276 12.78 -8.48 9.17
CA THR A 276 13.74 -9.24 8.36
C THR A 276 14.71 -10.06 9.22
N ASN A 277 15.16 -9.52 10.35
CA ASN A 277 16.06 -10.21 11.27
C ASN A 277 15.36 -11.40 11.96
N ASN A 278 14.10 -11.23 12.37
CA ASN A 278 13.29 -12.32 12.90
C ASN A 278 13.08 -13.42 11.85
N LEU A 279 12.87 -13.04 10.59
CA LEU A 279 12.75 -13.96 9.47
C LEU A 279 14.05 -14.74 9.20
N ARG A 280 15.21 -14.08 9.32
CA ARG A 280 16.52 -14.74 9.19
C ARG A 280 16.75 -15.79 10.29
N SER A 281 16.17 -15.60 11.47
CA SER A 281 16.27 -16.59 12.56
C SER A 281 15.32 -17.78 12.41
N ASP A 282 14.36 -17.75 11.47
CA ASP A 282 13.46 -18.87 11.23
C ASP A 282 14.20 -20.04 10.54
N PRO A 283 14.25 -21.25 11.14
CA PRO A 283 14.92 -22.41 10.56
C PRO A 283 14.33 -22.84 9.20
N GLU A 284 13.03 -22.63 8.97
CA GLU A 284 12.40 -22.98 7.70
C GLU A 284 12.77 -21.99 6.59
N ILE A 285 12.89 -20.69 6.91
CA ILE A 285 13.38 -19.69 5.96
C ILE A 285 14.82 -19.99 5.59
N ASN A 286 15.65 -20.38 6.56
CA ASN A 286 17.03 -20.81 6.30
C ASN A 286 17.10 -22.03 5.36
N ARG A 287 16.19 -23.01 5.49
CA ARG A 287 16.10 -24.13 4.54
C ARG A 287 15.70 -23.68 3.14
N LEU A 288 14.72 -22.79 3.02
CA LEU A 288 14.28 -22.24 1.73
C LEU A 288 15.37 -21.40 1.06
N MET A 289 16.13 -20.63 1.82
CA MET A 289 17.26 -19.81 1.33
C MET A 289 18.47 -20.66 0.88
N GLN A 290 18.61 -21.89 1.40
CA GLN A 290 19.63 -22.84 0.97
C GLN A 290 19.24 -23.59 -0.31
N ASP A 291 18.00 -23.45 -0.79
CA ASP A 291 17.58 -24.06 -2.04
C ASP A 291 18.31 -23.42 -3.23
N PRO A 292 18.99 -24.21 -4.09
CA PRO A 292 19.77 -23.67 -5.19
C PRO A 292 18.93 -22.86 -6.18
N GLN A 293 17.66 -23.22 -6.39
CA GLN A 293 16.77 -22.48 -7.30
C GLN A 293 16.37 -21.13 -6.73
N VAL A 294 16.01 -21.08 -5.44
CA VAL A 294 15.67 -19.81 -4.77
C VAL A 294 16.89 -18.89 -4.72
N ARG A 295 18.06 -19.45 -4.43
CA ARG A 295 19.33 -18.70 -4.43
C ARG A 295 19.67 -18.15 -5.82
N GLU A 296 19.53 -18.96 -6.87
CA GLU A 296 19.76 -18.52 -8.25
C GLU A 296 18.81 -17.37 -8.64
N LEU A 297 17.53 -17.47 -8.27
CA LEU A 297 16.54 -16.41 -8.52
C LEU A 297 16.85 -15.12 -7.74
N LEU A 298 17.26 -15.23 -6.47
CA LEU A 298 17.68 -14.10 -5.65
C LEU A 298 18.97 -13.45 -6.18
N GLU A 299 19.95 -14.25 -6.59
CA GLU A 299 21.23 -13.81 -7.14
C GLU A 299 21.04 -13.08 -8.48
N LYS A 300 20.16 -13.61 -9.34
CA LYS A 300 19.74 -12.95 -10.59
C LYS A 300 18.82 -11.75 -10.37
N LYS A 301 18.38 -11.49 -9.13
CA LYS A 301 17.35 -10.49 -8.79
C LYS A 301 16.08 -10.66 -9.63
N ASP A 302 15.75 -11.90 -10.00
CA ASP A 302 14.60 -12.24 -10.83
C ASP A 302 13.33 -12.28 -9.98
N LEU A 303 12.76 -11.10 -9.71
CA LEU A 303 11.53 -10.95 -8.93
C LEU A 303 10.35 -11.71 -9.55
N ALA A 304 10.25 -11.71 -10.88
CA ALA A 304 9.19 -12.44 -11.58
C ALA A 304 9.35 -13.96 -11.39
N GLY A 305 10.58 -14.45 -11.50
CA GLY A 305 10.94 -15.83 -11.19
C GLY A 305 10.63 -16.20 -9.74
N LEU A 306 10.95 -15.34 -8.76
CA LEU A 306 10.59 -15.53 -7.35
C LEU A 306 9.07 -15.62 -7.13
N MET A 307 8.28 -14.80 -7.81
CA MET A 307 6.81 -14.87 -7.71
C MET A 307 6.22 -16.11 -8.38
N SER A 308 6.89 -16.69 -9.38
CA SER A 308 6.43 -17.90 -10.07
C SER A 308 6.85 -19.19 -9.35
N ASN A 309 8.02 -19.21 -8.71
CA ASN A 309 8.55 -20.37 -8.02
C ASN A 309 7.75 -20.68 -6.74
N SER A 310 7.29 -21.92 -6.56
CA SER A 310 6.47 -22.31 -5.40
C SER A 310 7.20 -22.18 -4.06
N LYS A 311 8.52 -22.43 -4.02
CA LYS A 311 9.33 -22.33 -2.79
C LYS A 311 9.59 -20.87 -2.42
N ALA A 312 9.90 -20.03 -3.41
CA ALA A 312 10.04 -18.59 -3.18
C ALA A 312 8.71 -17.96 -2.76
N ARG A 313 7.58 -18.39 -3.32
CA ARG A 313 6.25 -18.00 -2.82
C ARG A 313 5.98 -18.45 -1.39
N GLU A 314 6.40 -19.65 -1.01
CA GLU A 314 6.27 -20.10 0.39
C GLU A 314 7.10 -19.22 1.33
N LEU A 315 8.30 -18.82 0.91
CA LEU A 315 9.13 -17.85 1.64
C LEU A 315 8.41 -16.50 1.77
N LEU A 316 7.86 -15.96 0.68
CA LEU A 316 7.10 -14.70 0.68
C LEU A 316 5.80 -14.80 1.51
N ARG A 317 5.10 -15.93 1.46
CA ARG A 317 3.88 -16.17 2.24
C ARG A 317 4.19 -16.17 3.73
N ARG A 318 5.29 -16.82 4.13
CA ARG A 318 5.76 -16.82 5.53
C ARG A 318 6.15 -15.41 5.96
N LEU A 319 6.89 -14.70 5.12
CA LEU A 319 7.28 -13.29 5.29
C LEU A 319 6.05 -12.41 5.59
N MET A 320 4.98 -12.57 4.80
CA MET A 320 3.73 -11.82 4.96
C MET A 320 2.90 -12.30 6.16
N SER A 321 2.80 -13.61 6.41
CA SER A 321 1.99 -14.14 7.54
C SER A 321 2.57 -13.76 8.91
N GLN A 322 3.89 -13.63 9.02
CA GLN A 322 4.53 -13.22 10.26
C GLN A 322 4.28 -11.73 10.58
N GLN A 323 3.91 -10.93 9.55
CA GLN A 323 3.51 -9.53 9.72
C GLN A 323 2.20 -9.39 10.52
N GLU A 324 1.27 -10.33 10.36
CA GLU A 324 -0.01 -10.33 11.06
C GLU A 324 0.16 -10.76 12.53
N ALA A 325 1.01 -11.76 12.80
CA ALA A 325 1.20 -12.28 14.15
C ALA A 325 2.02 -11.35 15.07
N GLY A 326 2.90 -10.52 14.51
CA GLY A 326 3.72 -9.57 15.27
C GLY A 326 3.05 -8.24 15.57
N SER A 327 1.89 -7.97 14.97
CA SER A 327 1.11 -6.75 15.16
C SER A 327 0.10 -6.92 16.30
N ALA A 328 0.53 -7.50 17.43
CA ALA A 328 -0.19 -7.23 18.67
C ALA A 328 -0.19 -5.71 18.81
N PRO A 329 -1.35 -5.05 19.00
CA PRO A 329 -1.42 -3.61 19.08
C PRO A 329 -0.42 -3.19 20.16
N ILE A 330 0.66 -2.56 19.73
CA ILE A 330 1.48 -1.76 20.63
C ILE A 330 0.44 -0.77 21.13
N ASN A 331 0.00 -0.95 22.38
CA ASN A 331 -0.87 -0.02 23.06
C ASN A 331 -0.14 1.32 23.01
N SER A 332 -0.40 2.07 21.95
CA SER A 332 -0.24 3.50 21.89
C SER A 332 -1.21 4.03 22.93
N SER A 333 -0.78 3.95 24.18
CA SER A 333 -1.26 4.77 25.29
C SER A 333 -0.86 6.23 25.05
N GLY A 334 -1.05 6.72 23.81
CA GLY A 334 -1.37 8.10 23.58
C GLY A 334 -2.75 8.27 24.17
N ALA A 335 -2.80 8.87 25.35
CA ALA A 335 -4.01 9.38 25.94
C ALA A 335 -4.64 10.38 24.95
N THR A 336 -5.55 9.90 24.10
CA THR A 336 -6.44 10.76 23.34
C THR A 336 -7.45 11.35 24.31
N THR A 337 -7.08 12.46 24.95
CA THR A 337 -7.93 13.28 25.84
C THR A 337 -8.95 14.09 25.03
N GLN A 338 -9.61 13.47 24.05
CA GLN A 338 -10.45 14.23 23.13
C GLN A 338 -11.53 13.38 22.45
N ASP A 339 -12.28 12.58 23.22
CA ASP A 339 -13.65 12.18 22.80
C ASP A 339 -14.49 11.54 23.91
N ARG A 340 -14.61 12.23 25.05
CA ARG A 340 -15.61 11.88 26.09
C ARG A 340 -16.39 13.11 26.55
N ALA A 341 -16.83 13.92 25.59
CA ALA A 341 -17.72 15.05 25.84
C ALA A 341 -18.88 15.05 24.85
N GLN A 342 -19.67 13.96 24.81
CA GLN A 342 -21.05 13.96 24.30
C GLN A 342 -21.71 12.59 24.48
N GLN A 343 -22.03 12.22 25.71
CA GLN A 343 -23.18 11.36 26.01
C GLN A 343 -23.54 11.53 27.48
N ILE A 344 -24.43 12.50 27.72
CA ILE A 344 -25.15 12.66 28.98
C ILE A 344 -26.52 12.01 28.77
N PRO A 345 -26.84 10.87 29.40
CA PRO A 345 -28.21 10.55 29.76
C PRO A 345 -28.60 11.51 30.88
N GLU A 346 -29.60 12.32 30.61
CA GLU A 346 -30.21 13.25 31.55
C GLU A 346 -30.92 12.45 32.66
N THR A 347 -30.21 12.13 33.74
CA THR A 347 -30.82 11.75 35.01
C THR A 347 -29.92 12.27 36.13
N ALA A 348 -30.38 13.36 36.75
CA ALA A 348 -29.72 14.01 37.86
C ALA A 348 -29.82 13.16 39.12
N GLU A 349 -28.69 12.57 39.53
CA GLU A 349 -28.43 12.22 40.92
C GLU A 349 -27.00 12.65 41.26
N SER A 350 -26.90 13.59 42.19
CA SER A 350 -25.69 14.30 42.57
C SER A 350 -24.61 13.35 43.09
N ALA A 351 -23.56 13.14 42.29
CA ALA A 351 -22.31 12.53 42.74
C ALA A 351 -21.24 13.61 43.03
N PRO A 352 -20.34 13.41 44.01
CA PRO A 352 -19.40 14.42 44.44
C PRO A 352 -18.32 14.66 43.38
N THR A 353 -17.99 15.93 43.16
CA THR A 353 -16.84 16.40 42.39
C THR A 353 -15.56 15.67 42.82
N ALA A 354 -15.03 14.80 41.98
CA ALA A 354 -13.73 14.16 42.20
C ALA A 354 -12.63 15.18 41.91
N GLU A 355 -11.83 15.49 42.93
CA GLU A 355 -10.65 16.35 42.83
C GLU A 355 -9.56 15.71 41.95
N PRO A 356 -8.70 16.53 41.31
CA PRO A 356 -7.62 16.04 40.45
C PRO A 356 -6.71 15.05 41.18
N SER A 357 -6.60 13.82 40.66
CA SER A 357 -5.76 12.77 41.25
C SER A 357 -4.27 13.11 41.08
N GLN A 358 -3.57 13.27 42.19
CA GLN A 358 -2.12 13.41 42.20
C GLN A 358 -1.47 12.08 41.79
N ILE A 359 -0.70 12.09 40.71
CA ILE A 359 0.10 10.94 40.27
C ILE A 359 1.44 11.00 41.00
N TYR A 360 1.73 10.01 41.83
CA TYR A 360 2.98 9.87 42.56
C TYR A 360 4.02 9.17 41.69
N GLN A 361 5.24 9.70 41.69
CA GLN A 361 6.39 9.12 41.00
C GLN A 361 7.44 8.71 42.04
N TRP A 362 7.81 7.43 42.06
CA TRP A 362 8.88 6.92 42.94
C TRP A 362 9.74 5.87 42.25
N ARG A 363 10.91 5.61 42.82
CA ARG A 363 11.86 4.59 42.36
C ARG A 363 11.80 3.40 43.32
N ASP A 364 11.57 2.20 42.79
CA ASP A 364 11.54 0.99 43.60
C ASP A 364 12.95 0.50 43.98
N ASP A 365 13.03 -0.52 44.83
CA ASP A 365 14.29 -1.10 45.34
C ASP A 365 15.17 -1.69 44.23
N GLN A 366 14.61 -1.90 43.03
CA GLN A 366 15.34 -2.37 41.84
C GLN A 366 15.80 -1.22 40.93
N GLY A 367 15.56 0.04 41.32
CA GLY A 367 15.94 1.22 40.56
C GLY A 367 14.98 1.57 39.42
N VAL A 368 13.82 0.90 39.31
CA VAL A 368 12.83 1.14 38.26
C VAL A 368 11.87 2.25 38.71
N MET A 369 11.61 3.21 37.81
CA MET A 369 10.62 4.27 38.05
C MET A 369 9.20 3.73 37.92
N ARG A 370 8.36 3.96 38.92
CA ARG A 370 6.94 3.59 38.96
C ARG A 370 6.07 4.84 39.10
N TYR A 371 4.88 4.79 38.52
CA TYR A 371 3.85 5.82 38.59
C TYR A 371 2.57 5.19 39.14
N SER A 372 1.94 5.82 40.13
CA SER A 372 0.64 5.36 40.65
C SER A 372 -0.16 6.52 41.23
N ASP A 373 -1.48 6.36 41.22
CA ASP A 373 -2.43 7.28 41.85
C ASP A 373 -2.50 7.08 43.37
N GLN A 374 -1.77 6.11 43.91
CA GLN A 374 -1.63 5.85 45.34
C GLN A 374 -0.23 6.24 45.83
N PRO A 375 -0.10 6.80 47.04
CA PRO A 375 1.19 7.14 47.61
C PRO A 375 2.07 5.88 47.76
N PRO A 376 3.40 6.01 47.62
CA PRO A 376 4.31 4.88 47.69
C PRO A 376 4.20 4.16 49.05
N PRO A 377 4.30 2.82 49.09
CA PRO A 377 4.33 2.08 50.35
C PRO A 377 5.51 2.56 51.20
N GLU A 378 5.24 2.92 52.46
CA GLU A 378 6.29 3.41 53.36
C GLU A 378 7.41 2.37 53.47
N PRO A 379 8.68 2.77 53.32
CA PRO A 379 9.79 1.84 53.44
C PRO A 379 9.76 1.26 54.85
N HIS A 380 9.66 -0.07 54.95
CA HIS A 380 9.74 -0.78 56.22
C HIS A 380 11.03 -0.38 56.93
N SER A 381 10.90 0.50 57.92
CA SER A 381 11.97 0.78 58.86
C SER A 381 12.22 -0.52 59.61
N ASN A 382 13.31 -1.19 59.25
CA ASN A 382 13.82 -2.33 59.98
C ASN A 382 13.92 -1.91 61.46
N GLN A 383 13.01 -2.40 62.29
CA GLN A 383 13.18 -2.36 63.74
C GLN A 383 14.38 -3.25 64.04
N GLU A 384 15.54 -2.62 64.21
CA GLU A 384 16.71 -3.22 64.83
C GLU A 384 16.29 -3.73 66.21
N ASN A 385 16.57 -5.01 66.43
CA ASN A 385 16.40 -5.71 67.69
C ASN A 385 17.76 -6.27 68.11
#